data_AF-A0A963NEZ1-F1
#
_entry.id   AF-A0A963NEZ1-F1
#
_cell.length_a   1.000
_cell.length_b   1.000
_cell.length_c   1.000
_cell.angle_alpha   90.00
_cell.angle_beta   90.00
_cell.angle_gamma   90.00
#
_symmetry.space_group_name_H-M   'P 1'
#
loop_
_entity.id
_entity.type
_entity.pdbx_description
1 polymer ?
#
loop_
_entity_poly.entity_id
_entity_poly.type
_entity_poly.pdbx_seq_one_letter_code
_entity_poly.pdbx_strand_id
1 'polypeptide(L)' 'MSTIYDFDAQDIHGQTVPLRQYEGKVLLIVNTASACGFTPQFGGLEELHQQYGSKGLVVLGFPCNQFAHQDPGSNE' A
#
# COMPACT_ATOMS: atom_id res chain seq x y z
N MET A 1 19.04 3.42 14.81
CA MET A 1 17.57 3.24 14.74
C MET A 1 17.22 3.09 13.28
N SER A 2 16.40 2.12 12.94
CA SER A 2 15.90 1.96 11.58
C SER A 2 14.66 2.82 11.37
N THR A 3 14.51 3.36 10.16
CA THR A 3 13.35 4.11 9.69
C THR A 3 12.69 3.38 8.53
N ILE A 4 11.53 3.84 8.09
CA ILE A 4 10.86 3.26 6.92
C ILE A 4 11.73 3.32 5.64
N TYR A 5 12.68 4.26 5.57
CA TYR A 5 13.56 4.45 4.40
C TYR A 5 14.69 3.43 4.29
N ASP A 6 14.87 2.57 5.29
CA ASP A 6 15.86 1.49 5.25
C ASP A 6 15.32 0.21 4.59
N PHE A 7 14.04 0.21 4.18
CA PHE A 7 13.36 -0.94 3.61
C PHE A 7 13.07 -0.76 2.12
N ASP A 8 13.03 -1.90 1.43
CA ASP A 8 12.55 -2.03 0.06
C ASP A 8 11.31 -2.93 0.03
N ALA A 9 10.46 -2.74 -0.97
CA ALA A 9 9.33 -3.63 -1.24
C ALA A 9 9.31 -4.06 -2.71
N GLN A 10 8.56 -5.12 -3.03
CA GLN A 10 8.26 -5.45 -4.42
C GLN A 10 6.94 -4.82 -4.81
N ASP A 11 6.87 -4.20 -6.00
CA ASP A 11 5.61 -3.78 -6.59
C ASP A 11 4.82 -4.97 -7.13
N ILE A 12 3.63 -4.69 -7.67
CA ILE A 12 2.73 -5.72 -8.24
C ILE A 12 3.32 -6.41 -9.48
N HIS A 13 4.42 -5.90 -10.04
CA HIS A 13 5.14 -6.48 -11.18
C HIS A 13 6.45 -7.17 -10.76
N GLY A 14 6.70 -7.30 -9.45
CA GLY A 14 7.90 -7.93 -8.90
C GLY A 14 9.15 -7.05 -8.95
N GLN A 15 9.03 -5.75 -9.25
CA GLN A 15 10.17 -4.84 -9.26
C GLN A 15 10.48 -4.35 -7.85
N THR A 16 11.75 -4.29 -7.50
CA THR A 16 12.19 -3.72 -6.21
C THR A 16 12.01 -2.20 -6.20
N VAL A 17 11.27 -1.72 -5.22
CA VAL A 17 10.91 -0.32 -4.97
C VAL A 17 11.48 0.08 -3.61
N PRO A 18 12.58 0.86 -3.56
CA PRO A 18 13.12 1.37 -2.31
C PRO A 18 12.15 2.37 -1.67
N LEU A 19 11.76 2.17 -0.41
CA LEU A 19 10.80 3.08 0.25
C LEU A 19 11.39 4.46 0.53
N ARG A 20 12.72 4.59 0.49
CA ARG A 20 13.44 5.87 0.53
C ARG A 20 12.99 6.86 -0.54
N GLN A 21 12.48 6.40 -1.68
CA GLN A 21 12.01 7.31 -2.74
C GLN A 21 10.84 8.21 -2.30
N TYR A 22 10.14 7.82 -1.23
CA TYR A 22 9.03 8.58 -0.68
C TYR A 22 9.45 9.50 0.49
N GLU A 23 10.75 9.75 0.65
CA GLU A 23 11.26 10.66 1.68
C GLU A 23 10.64 12.07 1.57
N GLY A 24 10.21 12.61 2.71
CA GLY A 24 9.50 13.89 2.79
C GLY A 24 8.01 13.82 2.42
N LYS A 25 7.46 12.62 2.16
CA LYS A 25 6.02 12.40 2.00
C LYS A 25 5.39 11.86 3.28
N VAL A 26 4.09 12.07 3.42
CA VAL A 26 3.27 11.38 4.43
C VAL A 26 2.85 10.04 3.83
N LEU A 27 3.16 8.94 4.51
CA LEU A 27 2.86 7.59 4.02
C LEU A 27 1.68 7.00 4.78
N LEU A 28 0.66 6.55 4.04
CA LEU A 28 -0.40 5.69 4.54
C LEU A 28 -0.15 4.28 3.98
N ILE A 29 0.35 3.38 4.82
CA ILE A 29 0.66 1.99 4.47
C ILE A 29 -0.49 1.11 4.94
N VAL A 30 -1.09 0.36 4.02
CA VAL A 30 -2.31 -0.42 4.27
C VAL A 30 -2.10 -1.86 3.82
N ASN A 31 -2.30 -2.82 4.73
CA ASN A 31 -2.47 -4.21 4.32
C ASN A 31 -3.88 -4.38 3.74
N THR A 32 -3.98 -4.91 2.53
CA THR A 32 -5.23 -4.99 1.76
C THR A 32 -5.58 -6.44 1.46
N ALA A 33 -6.85 -6.70 1.15
CA ALA A 33 -7.33 -8.00 0.72
C ALA A 33 -8.56 -7.82 -0.18
N SER A 34 -8.59 -8.52 -1.32
CA SER A 34 -9.62 -8.34 -2.36
C SER A 34 -11.00 -8.87 -1.97
N ALA A 35 -11.08 -9.95 -1.18
CA ALA A 35 -12.31 -10.58 -0.71
C ALA A 35 -12.67 -10.24 0.75
N CYS A 36 -12.15 -9.13 1.27
CA CYS A 36 -12.43 -8.69 2.63
C CYS A 36 -13.78 -7.97 2.73
N GLY A 37 -14.48 -8.07 3.86
CA GLY A 37 -15.67 -7.24 4.14
C GLY A 37 -15.38 -5.73 4.11
N PHE A 38 -14.10 -5.35 4.18
CA PHE A 38 -13.62 -3.98 4.06
C PHE A 38 -13.16 -3.61 2.64
N THR A 39 -13.32 -4.44 1.62
CA THR A 39 -13.01 -4.06 0.22
C THR A 39 -13.61 -2.70 -0.22
N PRO A 40 -14.81 -2.27 0.24
CA PRO A 40 -15.31 -0.91 -0.04
C PRO A 40 -14.37 0.22 0.41
N GLN A 41 -13.42 -0.03 1.32
CA GLN A 41 -12.44 0.95 1.79
C GLN A 41 -11.50 1.44 0.67
N PHE A 42 -11.32 0.68 -0.42
CA PHE A 42 -10.49 1.13 -1.54
C PHE A 42 -10.98 2.46 -2.12
N GLY A 43 -12.29 2.69 -2.17
CA GLY A 43 -12.84 3.98 -2.60
C GLY A 43 -12.41 5.13 -1.70
N GLY A 44 -12.47 4.94 -0.38
CA GLY A 44 -12.02 5.97 0.57
C GLY A 44 -10.51 6.21 0.54
N LEU A 45 -9.71 5.17 0.29
CA LEU A 45 -8.26 5.31 0.11
C LEU A 45 -7.92 6.10 -1.16
N GLU A 46 -8.64 5.84 -2.25
CA GLU A 46 -8.53 6.59 -3.50
C GLU A 46 -8.94 8.06 -3.29
N GLU A 47 -10.06 8.32 -2.63
CA GLU A 47 -10.51 9.68 -2.29
C GLU A 47 -9.46 10.45 -1.48
N LEU A 48 -8.85 9.81 -0.48
CA LEU A 48 -7.76 10.39 0.30
C LEU A 48 -6.55 10.75 -0.59
N HIS A 49 -6.16 9.84 -1.49
CA HIS A 49 -5.05 10.10 -2.40
C HIS A 49 -5.38 11.23 -3.38
N GLN A 50 -6.58 11.28 -3.94
CA GLN A 50 -7.03 12.37 -4.80
C GLN A 50 -7.04 13.72 -4.07
N GLN A 51 -7.50 13.74 -2.80
CA GLN A 51 -7.62 14.96 -2.01
C GLN A 51 -6.28 15.49 -1.48
N TYR A 52 -5.36 14.61 -1.09
CA TYR A 52 -4.12 14.98 -0.39
C TYR A 52 -2.83 14.60 -1.13
N GLY A 53 -2.90 13.89 -2.25
CA GLY A 53 -1.74 13.43 -3.00
C GLY A 53 -0.84 14.57 -3.49
N SER A 54 -1.46 15.63 -4.02
CA SER A 54 -0.75 16.87 -4.41
C SER A 54 -0.12 17.62 -3.23
N LYS A 55 -0.61 17.36 -2.00
CA LYS A 55 -0.07 17.91 -0.75
C LYS A 55 0.99 17.01 -0.11
N GLY A 56 1.31 15.87 -0.72
CA GLY A 56 2.37 14.98 -0.29
C GLY A 56 1.93 13.69 0.41
N LEU A 57 0.63 13.34 0.38
CA LEU A 57 0.17 12.01 0.84
C LEU A 57 0.46 10.95 -0.23
N VAL A 58 1.00 9.80 0.20
CA VAL A 58 1.15 8.60 -0.64
C VAL A 58 0.47 7.43 0.07
N VAL A 59 -0.40 6.72 -0.64
CA VAL A 59 -1.07 5.51 -0.13
C VAL A 59 -0.39 4.29 -0.76
N LEU A 60 0.10 3.37 0.07
CA LEU A 60 0.77 2.13 -0.36
C LEU A 60 -0.05 0.92 0.09
N GLY A 61 -0.62 0.20 -0.88
CA GLY A 61 -1.40 -1.02 -0.62
C GLY A 61 -0.52 -2.27 -0.70
N PHE A 62 -0.57 -3.12 0.32
CA PHE A 62 0.13 -4.39 0.39
C PHE A 62 -0.89 -5.53 0.49
N PRO A 63 -1.15 -6.26 -0.61
CA PRO A 63 -2.05 -7.42 -0.59
C PRO A 63 -1.55 -8.48 0.41
N CYS A 64 -2.44 -9.02 1.25
CA CYS A 64 -2.07 -9.96 2.32
C CYS A 64 -3.13 -11.04 2.53
N ASN A 65 -2.72 -12.29 2.31
CA ASN A 65 -3.60 -13.47 2.41
C ASN A 65 -3.59 -14.14 3.81
N GLN A 66 -2.94 -13.54 4.80
CA GLN A 66 -2.82 -14.12 6.16
C GLN A 66 -4.11 -13.95 6.99
N PHE A 67 -5.07 -13.15 6.51
CA PHE A 67 -6.32 -12.88 7.20
C PHE A 67 -7.48 -13.65 6.54
N ALA A 68 -7.83 -14.79 7.13
CA ALA A 68 -8.94 -15.66 6.68
C ALA A 68 -8.91 -16.03 5.19
N HIS A 69 -7.71 -16.04 4.59
CA HIS A 69 -7.49 -16.31 3.16
C HIS A 69 -8.30 -15.40 2.22
N GLN A 70 -8.49 -14.14 2.61
CA GLN A 70 -9.31 -13.17 1.88
C GLN A 70 -8.61 -12.51 0.70
N ASP A 71 -7.41 -12.98 0.33
CA ASP A 71 -6.70 -12.49 -0.85
C ASP A 71 -5.98 -13.64 -1.56
N PRO A 72 -6.73 -14.62 -2.09
CA PRO A 72 -6.14 -15.85 -2.64
C PRO A 72 -5.48 -15.65 -4.01
N GLY A 73 -5.60 -14.47 -4.61
CA GLY A 73 -4.98 -14.15 -5.91
C GLY A 73 -3.45 -14.14 -5.82
N SER A 74 -2.80 -14.58 -6.90
CA SER A 74 -1.37 -14.35 -7.13
C SER A 74 -1.16 -13.03 -7.87
N ASN A 75 0.00 -12.39 -7.67
CA ASN A 75 0.45 -11.26 -8.49
C ASN A 75 1.01 -11.71 -9.87
N GLU A 76 0.55 -12.87 -10.37
CA GLU A 76 0.92 -13.44 -11.68
C GLU A 76 -0.17 -13.23 -12.72
#